data_AF-A0A9E2VLI7-F1
#
_entry.id   AF-A0A9E2VLI7-F1
#
_cell.length_a   1.000
_cell.length_b   1.000
_cell.length_c   1.000
_cell.angle_alpha   90.00
_cell.angle_beta   90.00
_cell.angle_gamma   90.00
#
_symmetry.space_group_name_H-M   'P 1'
#
loop_
_entity.id
_entity.type
_entity.pdbx_description
1 polymer ?
#
loop_
_entity_poly.entity_id
_entity_poly.type
_entity_poly.pdbx_seq_one_letter_code
_entity_poly.pdbx_strand_id
1 'polypeptide(L)'
;MFPLLRSQSTGSPLSDGEISARHWFTRDKGVFLEAVNGTGKALHNVSLKVVWETLDGRALEHYYFLAEWSAEAKDSDTHRFFLRPAAQWWDVGADATTALTIDMVSDESTIQRQRVRLDDHIPTAADLILAELKKNQKEWRSPKISIERLTKIKPFLVRYEDRESTANELLKSAKEQLDTVIDAIDKKLKENRDRLKGYESKRYKDSFQENNRKESVDKLKESIKTLEARRQRWLRGEETADERSLYTNRFAPVNVPSRER
;
A
#
# COMPACT_ATOMS: atom_id res chain seq x y z
N MET A 1 -10.84 27.97 -15.88
CA MET A 1 -9.69 27.77 -16.79
C MET A 1 -8.60 27.02 -16.02
N PHE A 2 -8.45 25.70 -16.22
CA PHE A 2 -7.50 24.84 -15.48
C PHE A 2 -6.20 24.66 -16.30
N PRO A 3 -5.07 25.32 -15.98
CA PRO A 3 -3.88 25.35 -16.84
C PRO A 3 -2.86 24.23 -16.58
N LEU A 4 -3.27 23.02 -16.19
CA LEU A 4 -2.32 21.98 -15.70
C LEU A 4 -2.56 20.53 -16.19
N LEU A 5 -3.32 20.31 -17.26
CA LEU A 5 -3.57 18.96 -17.80
C LEU A 5 -2.54 18.63 -18.89
N ARG A 6 -1.74 17.56 -18.69
CA ARG A 6 -0.56 17.24 -19.55
C ARG A 6 -0.82 16.26 -20.69
N SER A 7 -1.72 15.31 -20.51
CA SER A 7 -2.09 14.33 -21.53
C SER A 7 -3.51 13.83 -21.30
N GLN A 8 -4.24 13.64 -22.40
CA GLN A 8 -5.51 12.94 -22.42
C GLN A 8 -5.22 11.49 -22.74
N SER A 9 -5.71 10.58 -21.90
CA SER A 9 -5.71 9.15 -22.18
C SER A 9 -7.12 8.63 -21.97
N THR A 10 -7.62 7.87 -22.94
CA THR A 10 -8.89 7.16 -22.79
C THR A 10 -8.58 5.88 -22.03
N GLY A 11 -9.04 5.79 -20.78
CA GLY A 11 -8.93 4.53 -20.06
C GLY A 11 -9.69 3.45 -20.82
N SER A 12 -9.16 2.23 -20.88
CA SER A 12 -9.79 1.17 -21.65
C SER A 12 -11.07 0.70 -20.94
N PRO A 13 -12.26 0.84 -21.56
CA PRO A 13 -13.47 0.29 -21.00
C PRO A 13 -13.38 -1.24 -20.95
N LEU A 14 -13.79 -1.85 -19.84
CA LEU A 14 -13.84 -3.30 -19.69
C LEU A 14 -15.23 -3.90 -19.97
N SER A 15 -16.20 -3.04 -20.22
CA SER A 15 -17.59 -3.36 -20.55
C SER A 15 -18.12 -2.33 -21.56
N ASP A 16 -19.04 -2.77 -22.43
CA ASP A 16 -19.87 -1.85 -23.20
C ASP A 16 -20.77 -1.09 -22.21
N GLY A 17 -20.59 0.22 -22.12
CA GLY A 17 -21.33 1.07 -21.22
C GLY A 17 -21.72 2.37 -21.90
N GLU A 18 -22.91 2.89 -21.58
CA GLU A 18 -23.38 4.18 -22.08
C GLU A 18 -22.72 5.34 -21.31
N ILE A 19 -21.83 5.07 -20.36
CA ILE A 19 -21.00 6.05 -19.68
C ILE A 19 -19.54 5.75 -20.02
N SER A 20 -18.83 6.77 -20.47
CA SER A 20 -17.38 6.69 -20.62
C SER A 20 -16.70 7.53 -19.54
N ALA A 21 -15.49 7.16 -19.16
CA ALA A 21 -14.65 7.99 -18.31
C ALA A 21 -13.36 8.33 -19.05
N ARG A 22 -12.99 9.60 -19.00
CA ARG A 22 -11.69 10.10 -19.42
C ARG A 22 -10.89 10.42 -18.17
N HIS A 23 -9.59 10.31 -18.30
CA HIS A 23 -8.68 10.66 -17.22
C HIS A 23 -7.62 11.62 -17.70
N TRP A 24 -7.14 12.42 -16.76
CA TRP A 24 -6.14 13.43 -16.97
C TRP A 24 -5.17 13.43 -15.81
N PHE A 25 -3.93 13.81 -16.09
CA PHE A 25 -2.89 13.91 -15.09
C PHE A 25 -2.55 15.37 -14.83
N THR A 26 -2.51 15.76 -13.57
CA THR A 26 -1.87 17.02 -13.18
C THR A 26 -0.38 16.86 -12.97
N ARG A 27 0.35 17.97 -13.08
CA ARG A 27 1.80 17.99 -12.84
C ARG A 27 2.20 17.56 -11.44
N ASP A 28 1.35 17.81 -10.44
CA ASP A 28 1.85 17.90 -9.07
C ASP A 28 1.34 16.79 -8.14
N LYS A 29 0.11 16.26 -8.31
CA LYS A 29 -0.53 15.49 -7.22
C LYS A 29 -1.58 14.41 -7.57
N GLY A 30 -1.99 14.19 -8.82
CA GLY A 30 -2.96 13.11 -9.05
C GLY A 30 -3.75 13.06 -10.36
N VAL A 31 -4.58 12.00 -10.40
CA VAL A 31 -5.53 11.65 -11.46
C VAL A 31 -6.81 12.48 -11.34
N PHE A 32 -7.14 13.17 -12.41
CA PHE A 32 -8.43 13.83 -12.61
C PHE A 32 -9.28 12.95 -13.49
N LEU A 33 -10.54 12.77 -13.11
CA LEU A 33 -11.48 11.98 -13.87
C LEU A 33 -12.61 12.85 -14.37
N GLU A 34 -13.00 12.58 -15.61
CA GLU A 34 -14.10 13.21 -16.30
C GLU A 34 -15.05 12.08 -16.72
N ALA A 35 -16.22 12.03 -16.09
CA ALA A 35 -17.29 11.16 -16.55
C ALA A 35 -18.03 11.84 -17.71
N VAL A 36 -18.43 11.05 -18.70
CA VAL A 36 -19.00 11.49 -19.97
C VAL A 36 -20.28 10.70 -20.23
N ASN A 37 -21.41 11.40 -20.30
CA ASN A 37 -22.72 10.81 -20.62
C ASN A 37 -22.76 10.40 -22.11
N GLY A 38 -22.68 9.10 -22.39
CA GLY A 38 -22.77 8.52 -23.73
C GLY A 38 -24.14 7.92 -24.06
N THR A 39 -25.18 8.14 -23.24
CA THR A 39 -26.53 7.58 -23.44
C THR A 39 -27.28 8.20 -24.62
N GLY A 40 -26.80 9.34 -25.12
CA GLY A 40 -27.45 10.09 -26.20
C GLY A 40 -28.69 10.90 -25.77
N LYS A 41 -29.02 10.93 -24.47
CA LYS A 41 -30.10 11.74 -23.89
C LYS A 41 -29.66 12.40 -22.58
N ALA A 42 -30.29 13.52 -22.20
CA ALA A 42 -30.09 14.09 -20.87
C ALA A 42 -30.63 13.15 -19.80
N LEU A 43 -29.90 13.02 -18.69
CA LEU A 43 -30.28 12.22 -17.52
C LEU A 43 -30.62 13.12 -16.35
N HIS A 44 -31.60 12.74 -15.53
CA HIS A 44 -32.02 13.49 -14.36
C HIS A 44 -31.84 12.68 -13.07
N ASN A 45 -31.64 13.41 -11.96
CA ASN A 45 -31.45 12.84 -10.62
C ASN A 45 -30.36 11.76 -10.58
N VAL A 46 -29.23 12.02 -11.22
CA VAL A 46 -28.17 11.05 -11.39
C VAL A 46 -27.38 10.90 -10.09
N SER A 47 -27.33 9.67 -9.60
CA SER A 47 -26.45 9.24 -8.51
C SER A 47 -25.29 8.44 -9.08
N LEU A 48 -24.07 8.86 -8.77
CA LEU A 48 -22.84 8.17 -9.17
C LEU A 48 -22.13 7.64 -7.92
N LYS A 49 -21.86 6.34 -7.89
CA LYS A 49 -20.90 5.72 -6.97
C LYS A 49 -19.62 5.43 -7.75
N VAL A 50 -18.51 5.99 -7.30
CA VAL A 50 -17.21 5.87 -7.94
C VAL A 50 -16.21 5.24 -6.99
N VAL A 51 -15.70 4.07 -7.35
CA VAL A 51 -14.68 3.33 -6.61
C VAL A 51 -13.33 3.56 -7.29
N TRP A 52 -12.43 4.25 -6.61
CA TRP A 52 -11.06 4.46 -7.07
C TRP A 52 -10.21 3.32 -6.55
N GLU A 53 -9.38 2.73 -7.40
CA GLU A 53 -8.60 1.54 -7.06
C GLU A 53 -7.12 1.75 -7.41
N THR A 54 -6.24 1.32 -6.51
CA THR A 54 -4.80 1.21 -6.76
C THR A 54 -4.42 -0.21 -7.13
N LEU A 55 -3.26 -0.38 -7.77
CA LEU A 55 -2.79 -1.67 -8.27
C LEU A 55 -2.56 -2.71 -7.15
N ASP A 56 -2.20 -2.24 -5.96
CA ASP A 56 -1.98 -3.04 -4.75
C ASP A 56 -3.27 -3.36 -3.97
N GLY A 57 -4.43 -2.90 -4.45
CA GLY A 57 -5.76 -3.26 -3.96
C GLY A 57 -6.34 -2.34 -2.90
N ARG A 58 -5.85 -1.10 -2.75
CA ARG A 58 -6.56 -0.09 -1.96
C ARG A 58 -7.72 0.42 -2.79
N ALA A 59 -8.85 0.68 -2.14
CA ALA A 59 -10.00 1.25 -2.79
C ALA A 59 -10.68 2.32 -1.93
N LEU A 60 -11.28 3.32 -2.58
CA LEU A 60 -12.10 4.30 -1.90
C LEU A 60 -13.35 4.66 -2.70
N GLU A 61 -14.49 4.58 -2.01
CA GLU A 61 -15.80 4.92 -2.57
C GLU A 61 -16.07 6.43 -2.47
N HIS A 62 -16.62 6.98 -3.54
CA HIS A 62 -17.04 8.38 -3.64
C HIS A 62 -18.44 8.42 -4.20
N TYR A 63 -19.24 9.35 -3.70
CA TYR A 63 -20.63 9.51 -4.10
C TYR A 63 -20.83 10.92 -4.65
N TYR A 64 -21.50 10.99 -5.79
CA TYR A 64 -21.83 12.25 -6.44
C TYR A 64 -23.31 12.24 -6.80
N PHE A 65 -23.91 13.43 -6.77
CA PHE A 65 -25.28 13.65 -7.18
C PHE A 65 -25.34 14.80 -8.19
N LEU A 66 -26.06 14.58 -9.27
CA LEU A 66 -26.28 15.55 -10.34
C LEU A 66 -27.78 15.69 -10.56
N ALA A 67 -28.29 16.92 -10.48
CA ALA A 67 -29.70 17.18 -10.78
C ALA A 67 -30.02 16.87 -12.25
N GLU A 68 -29.12 17.24 -13.16
CA GLU A 68 -29.23 17.02 -14.59
C GLU A 68 -27.83 16.76 -15.18
N TRP A 69 -27.73 15.82 -16.12
CA TRP A 69 -26.51 15.50 -16.85
C TRP A 69 -26.78 15.38 -18.34
N SER A 70 -26.44 16.42 -19.08
CA SER A 70 -26.70 16.52 -20.52
C SER A 70 -25.85 15.55 -21.35
N ALA A 71 -26.41 15.05 -22.45
CA ALA A 71 -25.70 14.33 -23.50
C ALA A 71 -25.32 15.23 -24.70
N GLU A 72 -25.72 16.51 -24.70
CA GLU A 72 -25.55 17.39 -25.87
C GLU A 72 -24.25 18.22 -25.84
N ALA A 73 -23.60 18.22 -27.01
CA ALA A 73 -22.43 18.98 -27.48
C ALA A 73 -21.02 18.51 -27.08
N LYS A 74 -20.19 18.32 -28.12
CA LYS A 74 -18.75 18.02 -28.07
C LYS A 74 -17.91 19.12 -27.39
N ASP A 75 -18.45 20.34 -27.26
CA ASP A 75 -17.76 21.55 -26.79
C ASP A 75 -18.41 22.23 -25.58
N SER A 76 -19.49 21.69 -24.99
CA SER A 76 -20.10 22.26 -23.78
C SER A 76 -19.50 21.61 -22.51
N ASP A 77 -19.21 22.44 -21.50
CA ASP A 77 -18.77 21.97 -20.17
C ASP A 77 -19.88 21.17 -19.44
N THR A 78 -21.12 21.19 -19.92
CA THR A 78 -22.29 20.57 -19.28
C THR A 78 -22.46 19.08 -19.60
N HIS A 79 -21.81 18.57 -20.65
CA HIS A 79 -21.72 17.14 -20.95
C HIS A 79 -20.78 16.40 -19.98
N ARG A 80 -19.85 17.13 -19.36
CA ARG A 80 -18.69 16.58 -18.67
C ARG A 80 -18.86 16.77 -17.18
N PHE A 81 -18.65 15.70 -16.41
CA PHE A 81 -18.64 15.81 -14.96
C PHE A 81 -17.26 15.47 -14.39
N PHE A 82 -16.64 16.46 -13.74
CA PHE A 82 -15.35 16.28 -13.10
C PHE A 82 -15.49 15.57 -11.76
N LEU A 83 -15.00 14.33 -11.70
CA LEU A 83 -14.92 13.53 -10.50
C LEU A 83 -13.65 13.92 -9.74
N ARG A 84 -13.83 14.58 -8.60
CA ARG A 84 -12.72 14.97 -7.73
C ARG A 84 -12.52 13.94 -6.63
N PRO A 85 -11.36 13.26 -6.56
CA PRO A 85 -11.10 12.35 -5.46
C PRO A 85 -11.12 13.12 -4.13
N ALA A 86 -11.69 12.49 -3.10
CA ALA A 86 -11.77 13.02 -1.74
C ALA A 86 -10.35 13.30 -1.21
N ALA A 87 -10.21 14.32 -0.37
CA ALA A 87 -8.93 14.74 0.20
C ALA A 87 -8.11 13.56 0.77
N GLN A 88 -8.77 12.63 1.46
CA GLN A 88 -8.13 11.43 2.03
C GLN A 88 -7.53 10.46 0.99
N TRP A 89 -7.97 10.50 -0.27
CA TRP A 89 -7.37 9.71 -1.35
C TRP A 89 -6.08 10.33 -1.88
N TRP A 90 -5.97 11.67 -1.83
CA TRP A 90 -4.80 12.38 -2.34
C TRP A 90 -3.51 11.93 -1.65
N ASP A 91 -3.55 11.75 -0.34
CA ASP A 91 -2.38 11.32 0.44
C ASP A 91 -2.10 9.82 0.36
N VAL A 92 -3.08 9.02 -0.11
CA VAL A 92 -3.07 7.56 0.05
C VAL A 92 -2.90 6.81 -1.27
N GLY A 93 -3.48 7.33 -2.37
CA GLY A 93 -3.64 6.55 -3.60
C GLY A 93 -3.87 7.33 -4.89
N ALA A 94 -3.95 8.67 -4.87
CA ALA A 94 -4.18 9.45 -6.09
C ALA A 94 -3.09 9.18 -7.16
N ASP A 95 -1.81 9.24 -6.77
CA ASP A 95 -0.64 8.96 -7.63
C ASP A 95 -0.40 7.44 -7.87
N ALA A 96 -1.23 6.58 -7.28
CA ALA A 96 -1.18 5.13 -7.49
C ALA A 96 -2.48 4.55 -8.07
N THR A 97 -3.43 5.41 -8.46
CA THR A 97 -4.74 4.98 -8.98
C THR A 97 -4.54 4.36 -10.36
N THR A 98 -4.89 3.09 -10.51
CA THR A 98 -4.74 2.35 -11.78
C THR A 98 -6.06 1.80 -12.32
N ALA A 99 -7.13 1.85 -11.53
CA ALA A 99 -8.45 1.43 -11.97
C ALA A 99 -9.56 2.24 -11.29
N LEU A 100 -10.74 2.18 -11.91
CA LEU A 100 -11.93 2.86 -11.47
C LEU A 100 -13.16 2.00 -11.79
N THR A 101 -14.13 1.99 -10.89
CA THR A 101 -15.48 1.49 -11.17
C THR A 101 -16.50 2.61 -10.94
N ILE A 102 -17.36 2.87 -11.92
CA ILE A 102 -18.46 3.83 -11.84
C ILE A 102 -19.77 3.05 -11.90
N ASP A 103 -20.56 3.14 -10.84
CA ASP A 103 -21.94 2.67 -10.80
C ASP A 103 -22.86 3.91 -10.90
N MET A 104 -23.74 3.95 -11.88
CA MET A 104 -24.66 5.07 -12.10
C MET A 104 -26.13 4.63 -12.00
N VAL A 105 -26.94 5.45 -11.34
CA VAL A 105 -28.40 5.37 -11.33
C VAL A 105 -28.97 6.73 -11.71
N SER A 106 -30.01 6.75 -12.54
CA SER A 106 -30.78 7.95 -12.92
C SER A 106 -32.27 7.59 -13.05
N ASP A 107 -33.14 8.58 -13.20
CA ASP A 107 -34.56 8.33 -13.46
C ASP A 107 -34.78 7.56 -14.77
N GLU A 108 -33.92 7.78 -15.76
CA GLU A 108 -34.03 7.22 -17.11
C GLU A 108 -33.22 5.94 -17.37
N SER A 109 -32.36 5.54 -16.43
CA SER A 109 -31.47 4.38 -16.58
C SER A 109 -31.08 3.80 -15.22
N THR A 110 -31.27 2.49 -15.07
CA THR A 110 -30.92 1.73 -13.87
C THR A 110 -29.57 1.03 -14.01
N ILE A 111 -28.72 1.23 -13.00
CA ILE A 111 -27.42 0.59 -12.71
C ILE A 111 -26.62 0.20 -13.96
N GLN A 112 -25.88 1.17 -14.48
CA GLN A 112 -24.75 0.87 -15.37
C GLN A 112 -23.45 0.88 -14.57
N ARG A 113 -22.77 -0.26 -14.57
CA ARG A 113 -21.43 -0.41 -14.00
C ARG A 113 -20.41 -0.31 -15.12
N GLN A 114 -19.58 0.72 -15.08
CA GLN A 114 -18.45 0.87 -15.98
C GLN A 114 -17.14 0.72 -15.21
N ARG A 115 -16.28 -0.22 -15.63
CA ARG A 115 -14.91 -0.30 -15.12
C ARG A 115 -13.93 0.26 -16.14
N VAL A 116 -13.01 1.08 -15.67
CA VAL A 116 -12.01 1.79 -16.47
C VAL A 116 -10.63 1.51 -15.90
N ARG A 117 -9.70 1.10 -16.77
CA ARG A 117 -8.29 0.93 -16.42
C ARG A 117 -7.48 2.16 -16.82
N LEU A 118 -6.52 2.52 -15.96
CA LEU A 118 -5.60 3.64 -16.13
C LEU A 118 -4.17 3.07 -16.26
N ASP A 119 -3.92 2.32 -17.33
CA ASP A 119 -2.68 1.56 -17.51
C ASP A 119 -1.43 2.48 -17.55
N ASP A 120 -1.58 3.72 -18.02
CA ASP A 120 -0.49 4.72 -18.08
C ASP A 120 0.08 5.07 -16.69
N HIS A 121 -0.65 4.76 -15.63
CA HIS A 121 -0.25 5.04 -14.26
C HIS A 121 0.40 3.87 -13.54
N ILE A 122 0.41 2.68 -14.16
CA ILE A 122 1.05 1.48 -13.61
C ILE A 122 2.53 1.74 -13.28
N PRO A 123 3.36 2.39 -14.12
CA PRO A 123 4.75 2.71 -13.80
C PRO A 123 4.89 3.57 -12.53
N THR A 124 4.11 4.64 -12.43
CA THR A 124 4.12 5.54 -11.27
C THR A 124 3.71 4.82 -9.99
N ALA A 125 2.62 4.06 -10.05
CA ALA A 125 2.14 3.26 -8.92
C ALA A 125 3.20 2.23 -8.45
N ALA A 126 3.90 1.61 -9.40
CA ALA A 126 4.98 0.69 -9.10
C ALA A 126 6.18 1.39 -8.44
N ASP A 127 6.61 2.54 -8.99
CA ASP A 127 7.74 3.31 -8.47
C ASP A 127 7.51 3.77 -7.02
N LEU A 128 6.29 4.15 -6.67
CA LEU A 128 5.92 4.48 -5.28
C LEU A 128 6.10 3.30 -4.32
N ILE A 129 5.66 2.09 -4.72
CA ILE A 129 5.80 0.88 -3.90
C ILE A 129 7.28 0.47 -3.79
N LEU A 130 8.04 0.58 -4.88
CA LEU A 130 9.49 0.31 -4.88
C LEU A 130 10.23 1.29 -3.95
N ALA A 131 9.89 2.59 -4.01
CA ALA A 131 10.47 3.61 -3.15
C ALA A 131 10.15 3.38 -1.66
N GLU A 132 8.91 3.00 -1.34
CA GLU A 132 8.50 2.64 0.01
C GLU A 132 9.29 1.43 0.52
N LEU A 133 9.41 0.37 -0.27
CA LEU A 133 10.15 -0.82 0.09
C LEU A 133 11.63 -0.50 0.36
N LYS A 134 12.25 0.28 -0.53
CA LYS A 134 13.64 0.74 -0.39
C LYS A 134 13.84 1.57 0.89
N LYS A 135 12.88 2.44 1.22
CA LYS A 135 12.88 3.22 2.46
C LYS A 135 12.78 2.31 3.69
N ASN A 136 11.87 1.34 3.68
CA ASN A 136 11.68 0.40 4.78
C ASN A 136 12.94 -0.45 5.02
N GLN A 137 13.62 -0.88 3.96
CA GLN A 137 14.91 -1.56 4.07
C GLN A 137 15.97 -0.67 4.71
N LYS A 138 16.14 0.56 4.19
CA LYS A 138 17.13 1.52 4.71
C LYS A 138 16.90 1.85 6.18
N GLU A 139 15.64 1.98 6.58
CA GLU A 139 15.25 2.33 7.95
C GLU A 139 15.13 1.12 8.89
N TRP A 140 15.43 -0.10 8.43
CA TRP A 140 15.25 -1.34 9.19
C TRP A 140 13.83 -1.50 9.76
N ARG A 141 12.82 -1.01 9.04
CA ARG A 141 11.40 -1.26 9.34
C ARG A 141 10.98 -2.60 8.74
N SER A 142 9.91 -3.20 9.27
CA SER A 142 9.38 -4.44 8.69
C SER A 142 8.95 -4.20 7.23
N PRO A 143 9.55 -4.88 6.24
CA PRO A 143 9.19 -4.70 4.84
C PRO A 143 7.96 -5.54 4.44
N LYS A 144 7.32 -6.25 5.39
CA LYS A 144 6.29 -7.26 5.12
C LYS A 144 5.12 -6.75 4.26
N ILE A 145 4.53 -5.61 4.63
CA ILE A 145 3.41 -5.02 3.90
C ILE A 145 3.85 -4.61 2.48
N SER A 146 5.01 -3.95 2.35
CA SER A 146 5.53 -3.53 1.06
C SER A 146 5.90 -4.73 0.17
N ILE A 147 6.40 -5.84 0.73
CA ILE A 147 6.63 -7.11 0.02
C ILE A 147 5.31 -7.68 -0.52
N GLU A 148 4.26 -7.72 0.30
CA GLU A 148 2.95 -8.25 -0.12
C GLU A 148 2.35 -7.41 -1.25
N ARG A 149 2.42 -6.08 -1.12
CA ARG A 149 1.98 -5.14 -2.15
C ARG A 149 2.77 -5.31 -3.45
N LEU A 150 4.10 -5.36 -3.37
CA LEU A 150 4.95 -5.54 -4.54
C LEU A 150 4.72 -6.90 -5.23
N THR A 151 4.47 -7.95 -4.45
CA THR A 151 4.15 -9.28 -4.99
C THR A 151 2.83 -9.28 -5.77
N LYS A 152 1.79 -8.58 -5.27
CA LYS A 152 0.51 -8.43 -5.97
C LYS A 152 0.65 -7.73 -7.32
N ILE A 153 1.50 -6.71 -7.39
CA ILE A 153 1.63 -5.90 -8.61
C ILE A 153 2.65 -6.46 -9.61
N LYS A 154 3.50 -7.42 -9.20
CA LYS A 154 4.55 -7.99 -10.03
C LYS A 154 4.08 -8.47 -11.42
N PRO A 155 2.91 -9.15 -11.59
CA PRO A 155 2.43 -9.57 -12.90
C PRO A 155 2.21 -8.41 -13.90
N PHE A 156 1.96 -7.20 -13.40
CA PHE A 156 1.76 -6.00 -14.21
C PHE A 156 3.08 -5.35 -14.64
N LEU A 157 4.19 -5.71 -13.98
CA LEU A 157 5.53 -5.16 -14.26
C LEU A 157 6.24 -5.83 -15.42
N VAL A 158 5.73 -6.95 -15.93
CA VAL A 158 6.32 -7.71 -17.06
C VAL A 158 6.50 -6.85 -18.32
N ARG A 159 5.72 -5.77 -18.45
CA ARG A 159 5.82 -4.81 -19.56
C ARG A 159 6.87 -3.71 -19.33
N TYR A 160 7.55 -3.70 -18.19
CA TYR A 160 8.48 -2.68 -17.72
C TYR A 160 9.75 -3.33 -17.15
N GLU A 161 10.62 -3.82 -18.03
CA GLU A 161 11.78 -4.67 -17.71
C GLU A 161 12.66 -4.11 -16.57
N ASP A 162 13.03 -2.82 -16.62
CA ASP A 162 13.82 -2.16 -15.57
C ASP A 162 13.17 -2.25 -14.18
N ARG A 163 11.85 -2.08 -14.14
CA ARG A 163 11.06 -2.11 -12.89
C ARG A 163 10.87 -3.52 -12.40
N GLU A 164 10.67 -4.48 -13.31
CA GLU A 164 10.61 -5.90 -12.95
C GLU A 164 11.93 -6.38 -12.34
N SER A 165 13.06 -6.03 -12.95
CA SER A 165 14.39 -6.34 -12.43
C SER A 165 14.59 -5.75 -11.03
N THR A 166 14.32 -4.44 -10.88
CA THR A 166 14.41 -3.75 -9.58
C THR A 166 13.48 -4.38 -8.53
N ALA A 167 12.26 -4.75 -8.92
CA ALA A 167 11.31 -5.41 -8.02
C ALA A 167 11.83 -6.77 -7.54
N ASN A 168 12.44 -7.57 -8.43
CA ASN A 168 13.00 -8.87 -8.07
C ASN A 168 14.16 -8.75 -7.09
N GLU A 169 15.09 -7.81 -7.33
CA GLU A 169 16.21 -7.54 -6.43
C GLU A 169 15.74 -7.07 -5.04
N LEU A 170 14.84 -6.09 -5.01
CA LEU A 170 14.31 -5.56 -3.75
C LEU A 170 13.49 -6.61 -2.99
N LEU A 171 12.67 -7.42 -3.67
CA LEU A 171 11.92 -8.49 -3.04
C LEU A 171 12.83 -9.53 -2.39
N LYS A 172 13.91 -9.92 -3.08
CA LYS A 172 14.89 -10.86 -2.54
C LYS A 172 15.54 -10.29 -1.28
N SER A 173 16.10 -9.09 -1.39
CA SER A 173 16.79 -8.44 -0.26
C SER A 173 15.86 -8.17 0.92
N ALA A 174 14.60 -7.79 0.67
CA ALA A 174 13.62 -7.51 1.72
C ALA A 174 13.18 -8.77 2.46
N LYS A 175 13.04 -9.91 1.74
CA LYS A 175 12.78 -11.21 2.37
C LYS A 175 13.94 -11.65 3.24
N GLU A 176 15.16 -11.53 2.75
CA GLU A 176 16.38 -11.84 3.53
C GLU A 176 16.46 -11.00 4.82
N GLN A 177 16.13 -9.70 4.75
CA GLN A 177 16.05 -8.85 5.94
C GLN A 177 14.98 -9.33 6.93
N LEU A 178 13.78 -9.66 6.44
CA LEU A 178 12.68 -10.13 7.27
C LEU A 178 13.07 -11.44 8.00
N ASP A 179 13.63 -12.40 7.25
CA ASP A 179 14.07 -13.69 7.79
C ASP A 179 15.20 -13.49 8.82
N THR A 180 16.19 -12.66 8.51
CA THR A 180 17.31 -12.35 9.43
C THR A 180 16.81 -11.79 10.77
N VAL A 181 15.83 -10.88 10.74
CA VAL A 181 15.27 -10.29 11.96
C VAL A 181 14.45 -11.31 12.75
N ILE A 182 13.63 -12.11 12.08
CA ILE A 182 12.84 -13.16 12.72
C ILE A 182 13.75 -14.19 13.38
N ASP A 183 14.80 -14.65 12.68
CA ASP A 183 15.77 -15.60 13.20
C ASP A 183 16.50 -15.06 14.43
N ALA A 184 16.86 -13.77 14.43
CA ALA A 184 17.49 -13.12 15.57
C ALA A 184 16.56 -13.07 16.80
N ILE A 185 15.25 -12.84 16.59
CA ILE A 185 14.24 -12.87 17.65
C ILE A 185 14.04 -14.29 18.16
N ASP A 186 13.90 -15.27 17.27
CA ASP A 186 13.66 -16.67 17.61
C ASP A 186 14.85 -17.28 18.37
N LYS A 187 16.08 -16.89 18.02
CA LYS A 187 17.28 -17.24 18.80
C LYS A 187 17.23 -16.69 20.23
N LYS A 188 16.90 -15.41 20.41
CA LYS A 188 16.78 -14.81 21.76
C LYS A 188 15.64 -15.44 22.57
N LEU A 189 14.52 -15.77 21.93
CA LEU A 189 13.42 -16.47 22.57
C LEU A 189 13.87 -17.84 23.08
N LYS A 190 14.62 -18.60 22.26
CA LYS A 190 15.19 -19.88 22.66
C LYS A 190 16.14 -19.74 23.86
N GLU A 191 17.09 -18.80 23.80
CA GLU A 191 18.02 -18.52 24.89
C GLU A 191 17.30 -18.17 26.20
N ASN A 192 16.28 -17.30 26.14
CA ASN A 192 15.50 -16.93 27.31
C ASN A 192 14.66 -18.09 27.87
N ARG A 193 14.06 -18.92 27.00
CA ARG A 193 13.30 -20.11 27.40
C ARG A 193 14.21 -21.16 28.06
N ASP A 194 15.41 -21.36 27.54
CA ASP A 194 16.38 -22.31 28.11
C ASP A 194 16.87 -21.81 29.48
N ARG A 195 17.12 -20.50 29.63
CA ARG A 195 17.43 -19.88 30.94
C ARG A 195 16.28 -20.03 31.93
N LEU A 196 15.04 -19.81 31.49
CA LEU A 196 13.84 -19.95 32.32
C LEU A 196 13.72 -21.39 32.85
N LYS A 197 13.84 -22.41 31.99
CA LYS A 197 13.87 -23.82 32.40
C LYS A 197 15.00 -24.11 33.40
N GLY A 198 16.17 -23.50 33.20
CA GLY A 198 17.29 -23.61 34.12
C GLY A 198 17.03 -22.98 35.50
N TYR A 199 16.24 -21.91 35.59
CA TYR A 199 15.83 -21.32 36.87
C TYR A 199 14.66 -22.06 37.52
N GLU A 200 13.74 -22.61 36.74
CA GLU A 200 12.59 -23.37 37.26
C GLU A 200 12.99 -24.74 37.82
N SER A 201 14.04 -25.35 37.29
CA SER A 201 14.57 -26.64 37.78
C SER A 201 15.41 -26.53 39.06
N LYS A 202 15.89 -25.34 39.43
CA LYS A 202 16.68 -25.11 40.64
C LYS A 202 15.78 -24.87 41.85
N ARG A 203 15.98 -25.63 42.93
CA ARG A 203 15.39 -25.38 44.25
C ARG A 203 16.45 -24.86 45.21
N TYR A 204 16.21 -23.69 45.80
CA TYR A 204 17.05 -23.14 46.86
C TYR A 204 16.38 -23.32 48.21
N LYS A 205 17.19 -23.66 49.23
CA LYS A 205 16.74 -23.74 50.63
C LYS A 205 16.76 -22.37 51.32
N ASP A 206 17.53 -21.42 50.77
CA ASP A 206 17.68 -20.07 51.28
C ASP A 206 16.58 -19.15 50.71
N SER A 207 15.81 -18.51 51.59
CA SER A 207 14.72 -17.59 51.25
C SER A 207 15.16 -16.38 50.42
N PHE A 208 16.37 -15.86 50.62
CA PHE A 208 16.93 -14.75 49.86
C PHE A 208 17.26 -15.19 48.42
N GLN A 209 17.87 -16.38 48.27
CA GLN A 209 18.16 -16.95 46.95
C GLN A 209 16.88 -17.33 46.20
N GLU A 210 15.85 -17.80 46.91
CA GLU A 210 14.55 -18.12 46.32
C GLU A 210 13.80 -16.87 45.84
N ASN A 211 13.88 -15.75 46.57
CA ASN A 211 13.30 -14.48 46.12
C ASN A 211 14.00 -13.91 44.88
N ASN A 212 15.34 -13.93 44.85
CA ASN A 212 16.11 -13.52 43.68
C ASN A 212 15.83 -14.39 42.44
N ARG A 213 15.59 -15.69 42.66
CA ARG A 213 15.17 -16.63 41.60
C ARG A 213 13.81 -16.24 41.03
N LYS A 214 12.81 -15.97 41.88
CA LYS A 214 11.47 -15.56 41.45
C LYS A 214 11.52 -14.27 40.63
N GLU A 215 12.24 -13.25 41.11
CA GLU A 215 12.40 -11.99 40.38
C GLU A 215 13.06 -12.20 39.01
N SER A 216 14.07 -13.08 38.93
CA SER A 216 14.74 -13.42 37.67
C SER A 216 13.82 -14.18 36.70
N VAL A 217 12.99 -15.08 37.23
CA VAL A 217 11.95 -15.81 36.46
C VAL A 217 10.92 -14.84 35.89
N ASP A 218 10.43 -13.90 36.70
CA ASP A 218 9.43 -12.92 36.27
C ASP A 218 9.99 -11.98 35.19
N LYS A 219 11.23 -11.51 35.36
CA LYS A 219 11.94 -10.73 34.32
C LYS A 219 12.11 -11.51 33.01
N LEU A 220 12.43 -12.80 33.09
CA LEU A 220 12.55 -13.65 31.89
C LEU A 220 11.20 -13.87 31.20
N LYS A 221 10.13 -14.12 31.96
CA LYS A 221 8.77 -14.26 31.42
C LYS A 221 8.32 -12.99 30.70
N GLU A 222 8.54 -11.83 31.31
CA GLU A 222 8.20 -10.55 30.69
C GLU A 222 9.05 -10.28 29.44
N SER A 223 10.33 -10.63 29.47
CA SER A 223 11.21 -10.54 28.29
C SER A 223 10.75 -11.45 27.15
N ILE A 224 10.35 -12.70 27.44
CA ILE A 224 9.81 -13.64 26.44
C ILE A 224 8.53 -13.07 25.83
N LYS A 225 7.58 -12.62 26.66
CA LYS A 225 6.33 -12.02 26.21
C LYS A 225 6.56 -10.82 25.30
N THR A 226 7.51 -9.96 25.66
CA THR A 226 7.90 -8.79 24.85
C THR A 226 8.47 -9.20 23.49
N LEU A 227 9.35 -10.20 23.47
CA LEU A 227 9.95 -10.72 22.24
C LEU A 227 8.91 -11.42 21.33
N GLU A 228 7.97 -12.16 21.91
CA GLU A 228 6.86 -12.79 21.18
C GLU A 228 5.95 -11.74 20.54
N ALA A 229 5.55 -10.72 21.31
CA ALA A 229 4.77 -9.60 20.79
C ALA A 229 5.51 -8.91 19.63
N ARG A 230 6.81 -8.68 19.78
CA ARG A 230 7.64 -8.09 18.74
C ARG A 230 7.72 -8.94 17.48
N ARG A 231 7.92 -10.26 17.62
CA ARG A 231 7.91 -11.21 16.50
C ARG A 231 6.60 -11.12 15.72
N GLN A 232 5.47 -11.08 16.43
CA GLN A 232 4.15 -10.95 15.81
C GLN A 232 3.98 -9.62 15.09
N ARG A 233 4.45 -8.51 15.67
CA ARG A 233 4.42 -7.20 14.98
C ARG A 233 5.20 -7.21 13.67
N TRP A 234 6.41 -7.77 13.67
CA TRP A 234 7.22 -7.89 12.45
C TRP A 234 6.53 -8.72 11.36
N LEU A 235 5.91 -9.84 11.76
CA LEU A 235 5.14 -10.71 10.86
C LEU A 235 3.85 -10.07 10.34
N ARG A 236 3.25 -9.14 11.09
CA ARG A 236 2.08 -8.35 10.68
C ARG A 236 2.46 -7.07 9.92
N GLY A 237 3.73 -6.69 9.92
CA GLY A 237 4.19 -5.42 9.35
C GLY A 237 3.77 -4.19 10.15
N GLU A 238 3.48 -4.33 11.44
CA GLU A 238 3.08 -3.23 12.32
C GLU A 238 4.32 -2.43 12.76
N GLU A 239 4.32 -1.12 12.51
CA GLU A 239 5.42 -0.22 12.83
C GLU A 239 5.57 0.03 14.33
N THR A 240 6.82 0.18 14.81
CA THR A 240 7.12 1.05 15.97
C THR A 240 8.42 1.80 15.73
N ALA A 241 8.42 3.11 16.02
CA ALA A 241 9.55 4.02 15.79
C ALA A 241 10.79 3.70 16.67
N ASP A 242 10.60 2.95 17.77
CA ASP A 242 11.60 2.73 18.82
C ASP A 242 12.53 1.52 18.61
N GLU A 243 12.38 0.77 17.52
CA GLU A 243 13.09 -0.51 17.35
C GLU A 243 14.50 -0.40 16.72
N ARG A 244 14.94 0.82 16.39
CA ARG A 244 16.19 1.14 15.66
C ARG A 244 17.48 0.74 16.40
N SER A 245 17.49 0.74 17.73
CA SER A 245 18.72 0.63 18.54
C SER A 245 19.31 -0.79 18.63
N LEU A 246 18.54 -1.83 18.29
CA LEU A 246 18.96 -3.22 18.43
C LEU A 246 19.63 -3.80 17.18
N TYR A 247 19.44 -3.19 16.01
CA TYR A 247 19.96 -3.69 14.73
C TYR A 247 21.10 -2.83 14.18
N THR A 248 21.13 -1.54 14.51
CA THR A 248 22.19 -0.61 14.08
C THR A 248 23.55 -0.88 14.73
N ASN A 249 23.58 -1.45 15.94
CA ASN A 249 24.83 -1.74 16.65
C ASN A 249 25.45 -3.14 16.37
N ARG A 250 24.81 -3.98 15.54
CA ARG A 250 25.40 -5.27 15.10
C ARG A 250 25.50 -5.44 13.58
N PHE A 251 24.83 -4.58 12.81
CA PHE A 251 24.76 -4.70 11.36
C PHE A 251 24.91 -3.33 10.70
N ALA A 252 25.99 -2.61 11.05
CA ALA A 252 26.50 -1.59 10.15
C ALA A 252 26.63 -2.23 8.75
N PRO A 253 26.11 -1.57 7.69
CA PRO A 253 26.26 -2.11 6.35
C PRO A 253 27.75 -2.36 6.11
N VAL A 254 28.10 -3.60 5.74
CA VAL A 254 29.40 -3.87 5.14
C VAL A 254 29.49 -2.90 3.97
N ASN A 255 30.47 -2.00 4.02
CA ASN A 255 30.77 -1.04 2.96
C ASN A 255 30.71 -1.79 1.62
N VAL A 256 29.66 -1.53 0.83
CA VAL A 256 29.68 -1.86 -0.58
C VAL A 256 30.71 -0.91 -1.17
N PRO A 257 31.84 -1.40 -1.72
CA PRO A 257 32.85 -0.52 -2.28
C PRO A 257 32.20 0.27 -3.40
N SER A 258 32.22 1.59 -3.31
CA SER A 258 31.98 2.47 -4.44
C SER A 258 33.03 2.11 -5.51
N ARG A 259 32.61 1.38 -6.54
CA ARG A 259 33.40 1.31 -7.77
C ARG A 259 33.30 2.67 -8.43
N GLU A 260 34.29 3.50 -8.15
CA GLU A 260 34.75 4.48 -9.13
C GLU A 260 35.15 3.72 -10.40
N ARG A 261 34.42 3.97 -11.49
CA ARG A 261 34.94 4.29 -12.83
C ARG A 261 33.79 4.61 -13.76
#